data_AF-A0A7C1NIJ4-F1
#
_entry.id   AF-A0A7C1NIJ4-F1
#
_cell.length_a   1.000
_cell.length_b   1.000
_cell.length_c   1.000
_cell.angle_alpha   90.00
_cell.angle_beta   90.00
_cell.angle_gamma   90.00
#
_symmetry.space_group_name_H-M   'P 1'
#
loop_
_entity.id
_entity.type
_entity.pdbx_description
1 polymer ?
#
loop_
_entity_poly.entity_id
_entity_poly.type
_entity_poly.pdbx_seq_one_letter_code
_entity_poly.pdbx_strand_id
1 'polypeptide(L)' 'MKRSILKTMLFVFVLVMLPLDLILIFKVAPTERIMGIVQKIFYIHVPLAMSAYIGFAGVFVSSIMFLWKKDLAWDT' A
#
# COMPACT_ATOMS: atom_id res chain seq x y z
N MET A 1 -20.00 -4.52 15.43
CA MET A 1 -20.23 -3.08 15.17
C MET A 1 -18.93 -2.30 14.87
N LYS A 2 -17.93 -2.22 15.78
CA LYS A 2 -16.67 -1.46 15.55
C LYS A 2 -15.88 -1.85 14.28
N ARG A 3 -15.79 -3.16 13.97
CA ARG A 3 -15.11 -3.64 12.74
C ARG A 3 -15.78 -3.19 11.44
N SER A 4 -17.10 -2.96 11.44
CA SER A 4 -17.82 -2.47 10.26
C SER A 4 -17.53 -0.99 10.01
N ILE A 5 -17.52 -0.19 11.09
CA ILE A 5 -17.15 1.24 11.02
C ILE A 5 -15.73 1.40 10.48
N LEU A 6 -14.76 0.62 10.98
CA LEU A 6 -13.38 0.67 10.50
C LEU A 6 -13.28 0.35 9.00
N LYS A 7 -13.97 -0.69 8.53
CA LYS A 7 -14.00 -1.05 7.10
C LYS A 7 -14.58 0.08 6.25
N THR A 8 -15.66 0.71 6.70
CA THR A 8 -16.26 1.85 6.01
C THR A 8 -15.30 3.05 5.97
N MET A 9 -14.61 3.35 7.08
CA MET A 9 -13.61 4.42 7.12
C MET A 9 -12.45 4.16 6.17
N LEU A 10 -11.90 2.94 6.17
CA LEU A 10 -10.84 2.54 5.24
C LEU A 10 -11.31 2.63 3.78
N PHE A 11 -12.54 2.20 3.50
CA PHE A 11 -13.11 2.29 2.16
C PHE A 11 -13.22 3.73 1.69
N VAL A 12 -13.78 4.63 2.51
CA VAL A 12 -13.89 6.07 2.17
C VAL A 12 -12.50 6.68 2.02
N PHE A 13 -11.55 6.32 2.88
CA PHE A 13 -10.18 6.80 2.77
C PHE A 13 -9.54 6.42 1.43
N VAL A 14 -9.61 5.16 1.03
CA VAL A 14 -9.08 4.70 -0.26
C VAL A 14 -9.81 5.36 -1.44
N LEU A 15 -11.13 5.50 -1.34
CA LEU A 15 -11.97 6.14 -2.37
C LEU A 15 -11.53 7.58 -2.63
N VAL A 16 -11.08 8.30 -1.61
CA VAL A 16 -10.62 9.70 -1.73
C VAL A 16 -9.13 9.77 -2.11
N MET A 17 -8.28 8.92 -1.54
CA MET A 17 -6.84 8.97 -1.77
C MET A 17 -6.45 8.57 -3.18
N LEU A 18 -7.09 7.57 -3.79
CA LEU A 18 -6.73 7.10 -5.14
C LEU A 18 -6.89 8.20 -6.22
N PRO A 19 -8.03 8.92 -6.33
CA PRO A 19 -8.15 10.04 -7.25
C PRO A 19 -7.19 11.19 -6.90
N LEU A 20 -6.99 11.47 -5.62
CA LEU A 20 -6.10 12.53 -5.17
C LEU A 20 -4.65 12.27 -5.62
N ASP A 21 -4.16 11.04 -5.45
CA ASP A 21 -2.83 10.63 -5.89
C ASP A 21 -2.64 10.85 -7.38
N LEU A 22 -3.61 10.42 -8.20
CA LEU A 22 -3.56 10.62 -9.65
C LEU A 22 -3.50 12.12 -10.01
N ILE A 23 -4.29 12.95 -9.33
CA ILE A 23 -4.26 14.41 -9.54
C ILE A 23 -2.87 14.96 -9.21
N LEU A 24 -2.28 14.57 -8.08
CA LEU A 24 -0.97 15.05 -7.66
C LEU A 24 0.13 14.60 -8.64
N ILE A 25 0.10 13.34 -9.09
CA ILE A 25 1.08 12.79 -10.03
C ILE A 25 1.06 13.53 -11.36
N PHE A 26 -0.13 13.77 -11.93
CA PHE A 26 -0.24 14.36 -13.26
C PHE A 26 -0.19 15.88 -13.26
N LYS A 27 -0.74 16.56 -12.24
CA LYS A 27 -0.81 18.03 -12.21
C LYS A 27 0.29 18.71 -11.38
N VAL A 28 0.78 18.07 -10.32
CA VAL A 28 1.69 18.71 -9.36
C VAL A 28 3.13 18.24 -9.55
N ALA A 29 3.35 16.94 -9.72
CA ALA A 29 4.71 16.44 -9.93
C ALA A 29 5.30 17.06 -11.22
N PRO A 30 6.57 17.48 -11.22
CA PRO A 30 7.22 17.97 -12.43
C PRO A 30 7.37 16.82 -13.44
N THR A 31 7.52 17.18 -14.72
CA THR A 31 7.89 16.23 -15.77
C THR A 31 9.41 16.17 -15.84
N GLU A 32 9.96 14.97 -15.80
CA GLU A 32 11.41 14.74 -15.89
C GLU A 32 11.90 15.07 -17.31
N ARG A 33 13.14 15.57 -17.44
CA ARG A 33 13.66 16.14 -18.69
C ARG A 33 14.03 15.09 -19.74
N ILE A 34 14.49 13.91 -19.32
CA ILE A 34 15.00 12.85 -20.19
C ILE A 34 13.87 11.88 -20.55
N MET A 35 13.18 11.35 -19.54
CA MET A 35 12.13 10.35 -19.71
C MET A 35 10.74 10.95 -19.96
N GLY A 36 10.55 12.24 -19.68
CA GLY A 36 9.28 12.91 -19.89
C GLY A 36 8.16 12.37 -19.01
N ILE A 37 6.97 12.24 -19.60
CA ILE A 37 5.73 11.86 -18.89
C ILE A 37 5.78 10.43 -18.34
N VAL A 38 6.51 9.52 -18.99
CA VAL A 38 6.55 8.09 -18.64
C VAL A 38 7.15 7.87 -17.24
N GLN A 39 8.11 8.71 -16.84
CA GLN A 39 8.75 8.62 -15.52
C GLN A 39 7.75 8.74 -14.37
N LYS A 40 6.63 9.43 -14.57
CA LYS A 40 5.60 9.61 -13.53
C LYS A 40 5.01 8.29 -13.03
N ILE A 41 5.14 7.19 -13.77
CA ILE A 41 4.75 5.86 -13.30
C ILE A 41 5.49 5.44 -12.02
N PHE A 42 6.70 5.95 -11.78
CA PHE A 42 7.47 5.62 -10.57
C PHE A 42 6.81 6.11 -9.29
N TYR A 43 5.96 7.15 -9.34
CA TYR A 43 5.19 7.60 -8.19
C TYR A 43 4.14 6.58 -7.73
N ILE A 44 3.78 5.61 -8.58
CA ILE A 44 2.90 4.49 -8.22
C ILE A 44 3.73 3.22 -8.05
N HIS A 45 4.62 2.93 -9.00
CA HIS A 45 5.38 1.69 -9.04
C HIS A 45 6.30 1.49 -7.83
N VAL A 46 7.06 2.51 -7.43
CA VAL A 46 8.02 2.38 -6.31
C VAL A 46 7.32 2.18 -4.97
N PRO A 47 6.29 2.97 -4.59
CA PRO A 47 5.52 2.72 -3.38
C PRO A 47 4.79 1.36 -3.39
N LEU A 48 4.31 0.89 -4.54
CA LEU A 48 3.72 -0.45 -4.66
C LEU A 48 4.75 -1.55 -4.35
N ALA A 49 5.96 -1.44 -4.88
CA ALA A 49 7.03 -2.39 -4.58
C ALA A 49 7.37 -2.37 -3.07
N MET A 50 7.51 -1.18 -2.47
CA MET A 50 7.75 -1.06 -1.03
C MET A 50 6.62 -1.67 -0.19
N SER A 51 5.37 -1.43 -0.58
CA SER A 51 4.18 -2.00 0.10
C SER A 51 4.17 -3.52 0.02
N ALA A 52 4.53 -4.09 -1.14
CA ALA A 52 4.67 -5.54 -1.30
C ALA A 52 5.75 -6.12 -0.39
N TYR A 53 6.91 -5.47 -0.29
CA TYR A 53 7.98 -5.89 0.62
C TYR A 53 7.57 -5.83 2.09
N ILE A 54 6.84 -4.79 2.50
CA ILE A 54 6.30 -4.68 3.88
C ILE A 54 5.32 -5.83 4.16
N GLY A 55 4.42 -6.12 3.21
CA GLY A 55 3.50 -7.26 3.33
C GLY A 55 4.24 -8.58 3.45
N PHE A 56 5.24 -8.81 2.60
CA PHE A 56 6.07 -10.01 2.63
C PHE A 56 6.84 -10.14 3.95
N ALA A 57 7.45 -9.06 4.44
CA ALA A 57 8.12 -9.05 5.74
C ALA A 57 7.16 -9.36 6.89
N GLY A 58 5.93 -8.83 6.83
CA GLY A 58 4.87 -9.14 7.79
C GLY A 58 4.50 -10.62 7.80
N VAL A 59 4.35 -11.23 6.61
CA VAL A 59 4.12 -12.68 6.47
C VAL A 59 5.30 -13.46 7.03
N PHE A 60 6.53 -13.10 6.68
CA PHE A 60 7.74 -13.75 7.20
C PHE A 60 7.80 -13.76 8.74
N VAL A 61 7.54 -12.62 9.37
CA VAL A 61 7.48 -12.51 10.84
C VAL A 61 6.34 -13.35 11.42
N SER A 62 5.16 -13.30 10.79
CA SER A 62 3.99 -14.06 11.25
C SER A 62 4.23 -15.57 11.15
N SER A 63 4.88 -16.05 10.09
CA SER A 63 5.26 -17.45 9.93
C SER A 63 6.26 -17.91 11.00
N ILE A 64 7.25 -17.09 11.35
CA ILE A 64 8.17 -17.40 12.46
C ILE A 64 7.40 -17.51 13.77
N MET A 65 6.52 -16.55 14.05
CA MET A 65 5.71 -16.52 15.28
C MET A 65 4.77 -17.71 15.38
N PHE A 66 4.15 -18.11 14.26
CA PHE A 66 3.33 -19.31 14.18
C PHE A 66 4.13 -20.56 14.56
N LEU A 67 5.32 -20.77 13.98
CA LEU A 67 6.14 -21.94 14.28
C LEU A 67 6.66 -21.96 15.71
N TRP A 68 7.02 -20.79 16.26
CA TRP A 68 7.52 -20.69 17.62
C TRP A 68 6.42 -20.90 18.66
N LYS A 69 5.30 -20.20 18.52
CA LYS A 69 4.20 -20.25 19.50
C LYS A 69 3.24 -21.40 19.29
N LYS A 70 3.19 -21.97 18.08
CA LYS A 70 2.20 -22.97 17.64
C LYS A 70 0.75 -22.51 17.84
N ASP A 71 0.52 -21.22 17.56
CA ASP A 71 -0.77 -20.56 17.75
C ASP A 71 -1.34 -20.11 16.40
N LEU A 72 -2.53 -20.61 16.06
CA LEU A 72 -3.26 -20.31 14.81
C LEU A 72 -3.57 -18.83 14.63
N ALA A 73 -3.56 -18.02 15.69
CA ALA A 73 -3.75 -16.59 15.57
C ALA A 73 -2.71 -15.90 14.66
N TRP A 74 -1.55 -16.52 14.43
CA TRP A 74 -0.50 -16.00 13.52
C TRP A 74 -0.65 -16.50 12.07
N ASP A 75 -1.67 -17.31 11.78
CA ASP A 75 -2.01 -17.87 10.46
C ASP A 75 -3.41 -17.39 9.97
N THR A 76 -3.98 -16.37 10.62
CA THR A 76 -5.32 -15.82 10.31
C THR A 76 -5.26 -14.36 9.90
#